data_AF-A0A8R1U3T5-F1
#
_entry.id   AF-A0A8R1U3T5-F1
#
_cell.length_a   1.000
_cell.length_b   1.000
_cell.length_c   1.000
_cell.angle_alpha   90.00
_cell.angle_beta   90.00
_cell.angle_gamma   90.00
#
_symmetry.space_group_name_H-M   'P 1'
#
loop_
_entity.id
_entity.type
_entity.pdbx_description
1 polymer ?
#
loop_
_entity_poly.entity_id
_entity_poly.type
_entity_poly.pdbx_seq_one_letter_code
_entity_poly.pdbx_strand_id
1 'polypeptide(L)'
;MHRLFLALAAIAVAVTAVKDPSCPKLKRLDCCRIDLDSRCFSKSCYKWINRYCPERAEAILKRVRQSEAEATAAPQFIVTPPPSSSQPEAIPPSFPIDEAGPTFEPTTPATPDISDLGREGPKKELGKCGTAEKNYQPCTTRGIADKLFKACCDLYVPKECHSMCTYETDQEMTRNMLIDLVTKQQCSLKHLSTILFCASQNRDNRKCCASLDLNAPQLQVGSRCLRLCDPSGTAMERVTKDDVTCLYNWNVVMYCHHAGIREM
;
A
#
# COMPACT_ATOMS: atom_id res chain seq x y z
N MET A 1 -19.28 52.83 23.50
CA MET A 1 -18.54 52.61 22.24
C MET A 1 -17.18 51.94 22.48
N HIS A 2 -17.17 50.72 23.03
CA HIS A 2 -15.93 49.93 23.23
C HIS A 2 -16.12 48.41 23.04
N ARG A 3 -17.38 47.94 22.93
CA ARG A 3 -17.70 46.54 22.68
C ARG A 3 -18.00 46.21 21.22
N LEU A 4 -18.03 47.21 20.34
CA LEU A 4 -18.27 47.03 18.91
C LEU A 4 -16.98 46.88 18.08
N PHE A 5 -15.81 47.25 18.65
CA PHE A 5 -14.51 47.16 17.96
C PHE A 5 -13.78 45.84 18.19
N LEU A 6 -14.14 45.06 19.21
CA LEU A 6 -13.51 43.75 19.46
C LEU A 6 -14.13 42.60 18.65
N ALA A 7 -15.30 42.80 18.03
CA ALA A 7 -15.93 41.79 17.19
C ALA A 7 -15.43 41.80 15.73
N LEU A 8 -14.67 42.82 15.32
CA LEU A 8 -14.10 42.93 13.96
C LEU A 8 -12.64 42.48 13.84
N ALA A 9 -11.96 42.19 14.95
CA ALA A 9 -10.60 41.66 14.95
C ALA A 9 -10.52 40.12 14.94
N ALA A 10 -11.65 39.42 15.06
CA ALA A 10 -11.71 37.94 15.04
C ALA A 10 -12.06 37.35 13.66
N ILE A 11 -12.35 38.19 12.65
CA ILE A 11 -12.59 37.76 11.26
C ILE A 11 -11.54 38.41 10.36
N ALA A 12 -10.28 38.24 10.74
CA ALA A 12 -9.13 38.56 9.91
C ALA A 12 -7.98 37.57 10.14
N VAL A 13 -8.29 36.28 10.36
CA VAL A 13 -7.41 35.24 9.81
C VAL A 13 -7.89 35.02 8.38
N ALA A 14 -7.76 36.08 7.59
CA ALA A 14 -7.87 36.00 6.16
C ALA A 14 -6.79 35.02 5.74
N VAL A 15 -7.25 33.91 5.14
CA VAL A 15 -6.52 33.03 4.24
C VAL A 15 -5.51 33.86 3.46
N THR A 16 -4.32 34.04 4.03
CA THR A 16 -3.13 34.30 3.26
C THR A 16 -2.94 32.97 2.57
N ALA A 17 -3.43 32.89 1.34
CA ALA A 17 -3.05 31.83 0.43
C ALA A 17 -1.54 31.98 0.28
N VAL A 18 -0.80 31.36 1.20
CA VAL A 18 0.60 31.02 1.03
C VAL A 18 0.57 30.27 -0.28
N LYS A 19 1.07 30.93 -1.31
CA LYS A 19 1.19 30.36 -2.65
C LYS A 19 2.32 29.35 -2.51
N ASP A 20 1.99 28.22 -1.91
CA ASP A 20 2.91 27.16 -1.64
C ASP A 20 3.47 26.74 -3.01
N PRO A 21 4.78 26.91 -3.25
CA PRO A 21 5.38 26.56 -4.53
C PRO A 21 5.24 25.07 -4.86
N SER A 22 4.84 24.24 -3.89
CA SER A 22 4.51 22.83 -4.11
C SER A 22 3.14 22.60 -4.78
N CYS A 23 2.23 23.58 -4.79
CA CYS A 23 0.92 23.42 -5.43
C CYS A 23 1.01 23.59 -6.96
N PRO A 24 0.48 22.63 -7.74
CA PRO A 24 0.54 22.69 -9.21
C PRO A 24 -0.33 23.84 -9.76
N LYS A 25 0.14 24.48 -10.83
CA LYS A 25 -0.64 25.49 -11.57
C LYS A 25 -1.70 24.81 -12.43
N LEU A 26 -2.93 24.79 -11.94
CA LEU A 26 -4.05 24.13 -12.62
C LEU A 26 -4.78 25.03 -13.62
N LYS A 27 -5.20 24.47 -14.75
CA LYS A 27 -6.19 25.11 -15.63
C LYS A 27 -7.60 24.71 -15.17
N ARG A 28 -8.61 25.52 -15.52
CA ARG A 28 -10.01 25.32 -15.06
C ARG A 28 -10.58 23.93 -15.37
N LEU A 29 -10.18 23.34 -16.50
CA LEU A 29 -10.63 22.00 -16.92
C LEU A 29 -10.08 20.87 -16.03
N ASP A 30 -8.93 21.09 -15.38
CA ASP A 30 -8.25 20.07 -14.59
C ASP A 30 -8.84 19.95 -13.18
N CYS A 31 -9.59 20.97 -12.75
CA CYS A 31 -10.24 21.05 -11.44
C CYS A 31 -11.20 19.89 -11.16
N CYS A 32 -11.82 19.32 -12.20
CA CYS A 32 -12.75 18.20 -12.03
C CYS A 32 -12.09 16.82 -12.17
N ARG A 33 -10.82 16.75 -12.55
CA ARG A 33 -10.12 15.48 -12.83
C ARG A 33 -8.97 15.17 -11.88
N ILE A 34 -8.31 16.20 -11.34
CA ILE A 34 -7.13 16.01 -10.48
C ILE A 34 -7.55 15.89 -9.02
N ASP A 35 -7.06 14.87 -8.32
CA ASP A 35 -7.13 14.80 -6.85
C ASP A 35 -6.05 15.73 -6.28
N LEU A 36 -6.52 16.83 -5.70
CA LEU A 36 -5.69 17.84 -5.07
C LEU A 36 -5.82 17.77 -3.56
N ASP A 37 -4.71 18.04 -2.89
CA ASP A 37 -4.70 18.35 -1.46
C ASP A 37 -5.64 19.55 -1.20
N SER A 38 -6.39 19.47 -0.10
CA SER A 38 -7.32 20.50 0.38
C SER A 38 -6.69 21.90 0.39
N ARG A 39 -5.38 21.98 0.66
CA ARG A 39 -4.59 23.23 0.71
C ARG A 39 -4.32 23.87 -0.65
N CYS A 40 -4.42 23.10 -1.74
CA CYS A 40 -4.14 23.56 -3.10
C CYS A 40 -5.41 23.94 -3.90
N PHE A 41 -6.61 23.84 -3.32
CA PHE A 41 -7.83 24.29 -3.98
C PHE A 41 -7.92 25.82 -4.03
N SER A 42 -7.66 26.39 -5.20
CA SER A 42 -7.92 27.81 -5.42
C SER A 42 -9.43 28.12 -5.44
N LYS A 43 -9.83 29.32 -4.98
CA LYS A 43 -11.23 29.78 -5.02
C LYS A 43 -11.87 29.67 -6.41
N SER A 44 -11.08 29.91 -7.47
CA SER A 44 -11.51 29.78 -8.86
C SER A 44 -11.79 28.33 -9.28
N CYS A 45 -11.01 27.39 -8.76
CA CYS A 45 -11.16 25.96 -9.03
C CYS A 45 -12.39 25.40 -8.30
N TYR A 46 -12.58 25.79 -7.05
CA TYR A 46 -13.77 25.45 -6.26
C TYR A 46 -15.07 25.95 -6.90
N LYS A 47 -15.09 27.21 -7.36
CA LYS A 47 -16.25 27.78 -8.07
C LYS A 47 -16.57 27.06 -9.40
N TRP A 48 -15.54 26.53 -10.07
CA TRP A 48 -15.72 25.75 -11.29
C TRP A 48 -16.29 24.36 -11.00
N ILE A 49 -15.78 23.67 -9.99
CA ILE A 49 -16.25 22.34 -9.55
C ILE A 49 -17.72 22.39 -9.14
N ASN A 50 -18.11 23.35 -8.30
CA ASN A 50 -19.52 23.47 -7.87
C ASN A 50 -20.49 23.79 -9.01
N ARG A 51 -20.00 24.37 -10.11
CA ARG A 51 -20.84 24.75 -11.26
C ARG A 51 -20.97 23.64 -12.31
N TYR A 52 -19.92 22.86 -12.51
CA TYR A 52 -19.86 21.91 -13.64
C TYR A 52 -19.66 20.45 -13.22
N CYS A 53 -19.37 20.18 -11.94
CA CYS A 53 -19.00 18.85 -11.44
C CYS A 53 -19.66 18.58 -10.07
N PRO A 54 -21.01 18.53 -10.01
CA PRO A 54 -21.77 18.49 -8.77
C PRO A 54 -21.51 17.22 -7.94
N GLU A 55 -21.34 16.05 -8.58
CA GLU A 55 -21.05 14.80 -7.86
C GLU A 55 -19.68 14.82 -7.15
N ARG A 56 -18.72 15.60 -7.69
CA ARG A 56 -17.38 15.73 -7.09
C ARG A 56 -17.32 16.83 -6.03
N ALA A 57 -18.20 17.82 -6.11
CA ALA A 57 -18.26 18.94 -5.19
C ALA A 57 -18.54 18.50 -3.74
N GLU A 58 -19.50 17.59 -3.55
CA GLU A 58 -19.86 17.08 -2.22
C GLU A 58 -18.72 16.27 -1.57
N ALA A 59 -18.02 15.45 -2.37
CA ALA A 59 -16.89 14.66 -1.90
C ALA A 59 -15.72 15.55 -1.42
N ILE A 60 -15.42 16.64 -2.14
CA ILE A 60 -14.36 17.58 -1.78
C ILE A 60 -14.74 18.38 -0.53
N LEU A 61 -16.00 18.85 -0.43
CA LEU A 61 -16.51 19.56 0.74
C LEU A 61 -16.44 18.74 2.03
N LYS A 62 -16.72 17.43 1.94
CA LYS A 62 -16.62 16.51 3.07
C LYS A 62 -15.18 16.40 3.58
N ARG A 63 -14.20 16.28 2.66
CA ARG A 63 -12.77 16.21 2.98
C ARG A 63 -12.24 17.50 3.61
N VAL A 64 -12.63 18.66 3.08
CA VAL A 64 -12.23 19.97 3.66
C VAL A 64 -12.76 20.10 5.09
N ARG A 65 -14.04 19.80 5.31
CA ARG A 65 -14.67 19.86 6.65
C ARG A 65 -14.04 18.87 7.65
N GLN A 66 -13.61 17.70 7.18
CA GLN A 66 -12.91 16.71 8.01
C GLN A 66 -11.51 17.20 8.40
N SER A 67 -10.76 17.79 7.47
CA SER A 67 -9.43 18.35 7.75
C SER A 67 -9.48 19.55 8.70
N GLU A 68 -10.55 20.35 8.66
CA GLU A 68 -10.76 21.44 9.61
C GLU A 68 -11.09 20.93 11.02
N ALA A 69 -11.80 19.80 11.13
CA ALA A 69 -12.15 19.19 12.42
C ALA A 69 -10.95 18.54 13.13
N GLU A 70 -10.04 17.90 12.37
CA GLU A 70 -8.81 17.31 12.91
C GLU A 70 -7.78 18.36 13.36
N ALA A 71 -7.69 19.51 12.67
CA ALA A 71 -6.80 20.60 13.07
C ALA A 71 -7.17 21.24 14.44
N THR A 72 -8.42 21.08 14.88
CA THR A 72 -8.90 21.54 16.19
C THR A 72 -8.78 20.52 17.33
N ALA A 73 -8.41 19.25 17.05
CA ALA A 73 -8.29 18.22 18.06
C ALA A 73 -6.83 18.08 18.54
N ALA A 74 -6.55 18.56 19.76
CA ALA A 74 -5.23 18.43 20.38
C ALA A 74 -4.86 16.94 20.61
N PRO A 75 -3.61 16.50 20.34
CA PRO A 75 -3.22 15.11 20.48
C PRO A 75 -3.03 14.72 21.95
N GLN A 76 -3.74 13.69 22.42
CA GLN A 76 -3.54 13.11 23.75
C GLN A 76 -2.42 12.05 23.71
N PHE A 77 -1.31 12.35 24.37
CA PHE A 77 -0.26 11.39 24.70
C PHE A 77 -0.72 10.50 25.87
N ILE A 78 -0.73 9.18 25.69
CA ILE A 78 -0.84 8.22 26.79
C ILE A 78 0.50 7.48 26.91
N VAL A 79 1.18 7.73 28.03
CA VAL A 79 2.38 7.01 28.48
C VAL A 79 1.91 5.91 29.42
N THR A 80 2.31 4.66 29.19
CA THR A 80 2.19 3.58 30.19
C THR A 80 3.52 2.81 30.35
N PRO A 81 3.82 2.32 31.57
CA PRO A 81 5.16 1.89 31.99
C PRO A 81 5.47 0.41 31.65
N PRO A 82 6.74 -0.04 31.75
CA PRO A 82 7.17 -1.35 31.27
C PRO A 82 6.99 -2.46 32.33
N PRO A 83 6.77 -3.73 31.94
CA PRO A 83 6.98 -4.85 32.85
C PRO A 83 8.41 -5.40 32.76
N SER A 84 8.85 -5.87 33.93
CA SER A 84 10.17 -6.35 34.30
C SER A 84 10.54 -7.72 33.74
N SER A 85 11.77 -7.81 33.23
CA SER A 85 12.78 -8.89 33.36
C SER A 85 12.36 -10.30 33.83
N SER A 86 12.67 -11.31 33.01
CA SER A 86 13.31 -12.64 33.27
C SER A 86 12.78 -13.62 32.21
N GLN A 87 13.51 -14.50 31.50
CA GLN A 87 14.88 -15.01 31.42
C GLN A 87 15.04 -15.65 30.00
N PRO A 88 16.24 -16.07 29.56
CA PRO A 88 16.48 -16.57 28.20
C PRO A 88 16.31 -18.10 28.08
N GLU A 89 15.55 -18.57 27.10
CA GLU A 89 15.50 -19.99 26.71
C GLU A 89 16.28 -20.28 25.42
N ALA A 90 16.80 -21.51 25.41
CA ALA A 90 17.98 -21.97 24.72
C ALA A 90 17.84 -22.16 23.19
N ILE A 91 18.99 -21.98 22.54
CA ILE A 91 19.27 -22.31 21.14
C ILE A 91 19.37 -23.85 21.01
N PRO A 92 18.65 -24.51 20.08
CA PRO A 92 18.90 -25.92 19.77
C PRO A 92 20.14 -26.10 18.87
N PRO A 93 20.84 -27.25 18.97
CA PRO A 93 22.15 -27.44 18.39
C PRO A 93 22.12 -27.69 16.87
N SER A 94 23.21 -27.25 16.25
CA SER A 94 23.62 -27.45 14.86
C SER A 94 23.79 -28.93 14.49
N PHE A 95 23.28 -29.31 13.31
CA PHE A 95 23.50 -30.62 12.68
C PHE A 95 24.89 -30.71 12.02
N PRO A 96 25.53 -31.89 12.01
CA PRO A 96 26.78 -32.13 11.29
C PRO A 96 26.58 -32.16 9.77
N ILE A 97 27.57 -31.65 9.05
CA ILE A 97 27.69 -31.69 7.59
C ILE A 97 28.68 -32.82 7.30
N ASP A 98 28.21 -33.92 6.71
CA ASP A 98 29.08 -34.97 6.19
C ASP A 98 29.43 -34.69 4.73
N GLU A 99 30.74 -34.60 4.46
CA GLU A 99 31.34 -34.52 3.14
C GLU A 99 31.39 -35.90 2.47
N ALA A 100 30.98 -35.96 1.19
CA ALA A 100 31.65 -36.72 0.12
C ALA A 100 30.80 -36.64 -1.17
N GLY A 101 30.96 -35.56 -1.94
CA GLY A 101 30.51 -35.51 -3.33
C GLY A 101 31.67 -35.82 -4.27
N PRO A 102 31.50 -36.65 -5.32
CA PRO A 102 32.58 -36.96 -6.25
C PRO A 102 32.90 -35.75 -7.14
N THR A 103 34.21 -35.51 -7.31
CA THR A 103 34.80 -34.51 -8.18
C THR A 103 34.48 -34.82 -9.64
N PHE A 104 33.77 -33.92 -10.32
CA PHE A 104 33.61 -33.95 -11.78
C PHE A 104 34.47 -32.84 -12.41
N GLU A 105 35.42 -33.26 -13.24
CA GLU A 105 36.26 -32.37 -14.06
C GLU A 105 35.43 -31.69 -15.17
N PRO A 106 35.67 -30.41 -15.49
CA PRO A 106 35.02 -29.76 -16.63
C PRO A 106 35.77 -30.05 -17.92
N THR A 107 35.15 -30.79 -18.83
CA THR A 107 35.58 -30.86 -20.24
C THR A 107 34.88 -29.76 -21.03
N THR A 108 35.66 -28.85 -21.59
CA THR A 108 35.24 -27.85 -22.58
C THR A 108 34.82 -28.50 -23.90
N PRO A 109 33.80 -27.95 -24.57
CA PRO A 109 33.87 -27.86 -26.02
C PRO A 109 33.53 -26.47 -26.56
N ALA A 110 34.44 -25.99 -27.41
CA ALA A 110 34.31 -25.12 -28.57
C ALA A 110 33.16 -24.09 -28.66
N THR A 111 33.57 -22.82 -28.71
CA THR A 111 32.86 -21.67 -29.29
C THR A 111 32.56 -21.86 -30.79
N PRO A 112 31.40 -21.39 -31.29
CA PRO A 112 31.31 -20.84 -32.63
C PRO A 112 31.37 -19.30 -32.57
N ASP A 113 32.34 -18.76 -33.31
CA ASP A 113 32.48 -17.36 -33.68
C ASP A 113 31.36 -16.97 -34.65
N ILE A 114 30.49 -16.04 -34.26
CA ILE A 114 29.72 -15.22 -35.20
C ILE A 114 29.81 -13.77 -34.73
N SER A 115 30.85 -13.13 -35.21
CA SER A 115 30.92 -11.69 -35.40
C SER A 115 30.14 -11.35 -36.69
N ASP A 116 28.89 -10.86 -36.58
CA ASP A 116 28.38 -9.94 -37.60
C ASP A 116 27.19 -9.04 -37.18
N LEU A 117 27.45 -7.75 -37.33
CA LEU A 117 26.59 -6.57 -37.54
C LEU A 117 25.08 -6.63 -37.19
N GLY A 118 24.70 -5.86 -36.15
CA GLY A 118 23.30 -5.55 -35.87
C GLY A 118 23.06 -4.48 -34.82
N ARG A 119 23.53 -3.25 -35.07
CA ARG A 119 23.08 -1.94 -34.52
C ARG A 119 22.21 -2.03 -33.25
N GLU A 120 22.84 -1.90 -32.07
CA GLU A 120 22.12 -1.68 -30.82
C GLU A 120 21.33 -0.36 -30.90
N GLY A 121 20.02 -0.46 -31.16
CA GLY A 121 19.08 0.53 -30.70
C GLY A 121 19.10 0.57 -29.17
N PRO A 122 18.69 1.69 -28.52
CA PRO A 122 18.69 1.76 -27.07
C PRO A 122 17.82 0.63 -26.52
N LYS A 123 18.44 -0.35 -25.87
CA LYS A 123 17.78 -1.34 -25.02
C LYS A 123 16.98 -0.55 -23.99
N LYS A 124 15.69 -0.36 -24.26
CA LYS A 124 14.72 0.12 -23.27
C LYS A 124 14.90 -0.81 -22.06
N GLU A 125 15.27 -0.28 -20.90
CA GLU A 125 15.47 -1.07 -19.67
C GLU A 125 14.16 -1.80 -19.29
N LEU A 126 13.85 -2.92 -19.96
CA LEU A 126 13.03 -3.98 -19.39
C LEU A 126 13.95 -4.69 -18.40
N GLY A 127 13.78 -4.48 -17.10
CA GLY A 127 14.55 -5.35 -16.20
C GLY A 127 14.56 -5.14 -14.70
N LYS A 128 13.84 -4.19 -14.08
CA LYS A 128 13.95 -3.99 -12.61
C LYS A 128 12.66 -3.56 -11.89
N CYS A 129 11.47 -3.68 -12.48
CA CYS A 129 10.23 -3.43 -11.74
C CYS A 129 10.01 -4.51 -10.67
N GLY A 130 9.33 -4.16 -9.58
CA GLY A 130 9.04 -5.05 -8.45
C GLY A 130 10.28 -5.59 -7.73
N THR A 131 11.39 -4.85 -7.75
CA THR A 131 12.61 -5.15 -7.02
C THR A 131 13.01 -3.97 -6.13
N ALA A 132 13.92 -4.19 -5.17
CA ALA A 132 14.37 -3.16 -4.24
C ALA A 132 15.00 -1.95 -4.97
N GLU A 133 15.70 -2.18 -6.08
CA GLU A 133 16.37 -1.13 -6.87
C GLU A 133 15.40 -0.11 -7.48
N LYS A 134 14.12 -0.49 -7.65
CA LYS A 134 13.05 0.39 -8.14
C LYS A 134 11.96 0.57 -7.09
N ASN A 135 12.29 0.46 -5.80
CA ASN A 135 11.35 0.61 -4.69
C ASN A 135 10.09 -0.26 -4.85
N TYR A 136 10.24 -1.44 -5.43
CA TYR A 136 9.16 -2.37 -5.74
C TYR A 136 8.05 -1.78 -6.62
N GLN A 137 8.34 -0.81 -7.48
CA GLN A 137 7.36 -0.28 -8.43
C GLN A 137 6.73 -1.41 -9.27
N PRO A 138 5.40 -1.55 -9.33
CA PRO A 138 4.74 -2.62 -10.08
C PRO A 138 5.15 -2.65 -11.56
N CYS A 139 5.26 -3.87 -12.11
CA CYS A 139 5.61 -4.08 -13.51
C CYS A 139 4.46 -3.85 -14.48
N THR A 140 3.23 -3.89 -13.96
CA THR A 140 2.02 -3.73 -14.77
C THR A 140 1.14 -2.62 -14.19
N THR A 141 0.12 -2.24 -14.95
CA THR A 141 -0.84 -1.24 -14.48
C THR A 141 -1.84 -1.86 -13.51
N ARG A 142 -2.34 -1.06 -12.56
CA ARG A 142 -3.36 -1.50 -11.60
C ARG A 142 -4.59 -2.12 -12.30
N GLY A 143 -5.03 -1.55 -13.42
CA GLY A 143 -6.18 -2.06 -14.17
C GLY A 143 -5.98 -3.45 -14.78
N ILE A 144 -4.74 -3.84 -15.11
CA ILE A 144 -4.42 -5.21 -15.55
C ILE A 144 -4.34 -6.13 -14.33
N ALA A 145 -3.65 -5.70 -13.29
CA ALA A 145 -3.49 -6.47 -12.05
C ALA A 145 -4.85 -6.77 -11.40
N ASP A 146 -5.74 -5.78 -11.27
CA ASP A 146 -7.09 -5.94 -10.72
C ASP A 146 -7.93 -6.94 -11.52
N LYS A 147 -7.78 -6.99 -12.85
CA LYS A 147 -8.47 -7.99 -13.66
C LYS A 147 -8.00 -9.41 -13.35
N LEU A 148 -6.69 -9.61 -13.21
CA LEU A 148 -6.11 -10.91 -12.84
C LEU A 148 -6.54 -11.33 -11.43
N PHE A 149 -6.46 -10.39 -10.48
CA PHE A 149 -6.88 -10.61 -9.10
C PHE A 149 -8.36 -10.96 -9.02
N LYS A 150 -9.21 -10.18 -9.70
CA LYS A 150 -10.66 -10.41 -9.74
C LYS A 150 -11.00 -11.76 -10.38
N ALA A 151 -10.33 -12.15 -11.45
CA ALA A 151 -10.54 -13.45 -12.10
C ALA A 151 -10.24 -14.63 -11.15
N CYS A 152 -9.19 -14.54 -10.35
CA CYS A 152 -8.93 -15.54 -9.29
C CYS A 152 -10.03 -15.52 -8.23
N CYS A 153 -10.45 -14.34 -7.77
CA CYS A 153 -11.54 -14.22 -6.81
C CYS A 153 -12.87 -14.76 -7.31
N ASP A 154 -13.17 -14.66 -8.60
CA ASP A 154 -14.38 -15.23 -9.20
C ASP A 154 -14.42 -16.76 -9.09
N LEU A 155 -13.26 -17.42 -8.99
CA LEU A 155 -13.15 -18.87 -8.86
C LEU A 155 -13.14 -19.35 -7.39
N TYR A 156 -12.48 -18.61 -6.50
CA TYR A 156 -12.14 -19.12 -5.17
C TYR A 156 -12.73 -18.31 -4.01
N VAL A 157 -13.24 -17.10 -4.26
CA VAL A 157 -13.71 -16.18 -3.23
C VAL A 157 -15.23 -15.94 -3.38
N PRO A 158 -16.02 -15.96 -2.29
CA PRO A 158 -17.45 -15.65 -2.36
C PRO A 158 -17.74 -14.24 -2.88
N LYS A 159 -18.89 -14.07 -3.55
CA LYS A 159 -19.26 -12.80 -4.22
C LYS A 159 -19.32 -11.61 -3.28
N GLU A 160 -19.77 -11.84 -2.06
CA GLU A 160 -19.87 -10.84 -0.99
C GLU A 160 -18.50 -10.28 -0.55
N CYS A 161 -17.42 -11.01 -0.82
CA CYS A 161 -16.04 -10.60 -0.56
C CYS A 161 -15.35 -9.94 -1.76
N HIS A 162 -15.98 -9.88 -2.95
CA HIS A 162 -15.33 -9.43 -4.18
C HIS A 162 -14.93 -7.95 -4.18
N SER A 163 -15.54 -7.12 -3.32
CA SER A 163 -15.12 -5.74 -3.10
C SER A 163 -13.67 -5.63 -2.61
N MET A 164 -13.13 -6.68 -1.99
CA MET A 164 -11.75 -6.75 -1.52
C MET A 164 -10.74 -7.13 -2.62
N CYS A 165 -11.21 -7.55 -3.79
CA CYS A 165 -10.36 -8.09 -4.86
C CYS A 165 -9.84 -7.00 -5.80
N THR A 166 -9.18 -6.01 -5.20
CA THR A 166 -8.58 -4.84 -5.85
C THR A 166 -7.27 -4.52 -5.14
N TYR A 167 -6.25 -4.11 -5.88
CA TYR A 167 -4.99 -3.62 -5.33
C TYR A 167 -5.15 -2.18 -4.83
N GLU A 168 -5.85 -2.01 -3.70
CA GLU A 168 -5.92 -0.74 -3.00
C GLU A 168 -4.64 -0.51 -2.19
N THR A 169 -3.96 0.61 -2.47
CA THR A 169 -2.68 0.99 -1.86
C THR A 169 -2.79 2.27 -1.04
N ASP A 170 -3.94 2.96 -1.10
CA ASP A 170 -4.25 4.08 -0.23
C ASP A 170 -4.62 3.57 1.17
N GLN A 171 -3.97 4.12 2.19
CA GLN A 171 -4.13 3.68 3.58
C GLN A 171 -5.53 3.99 4.12
N GLU A 172 -6.09 5.16 3.77
CA GLU A 172 -7.41 5.58 4.26
C GLU A 172 -8.51 4.73 3.63
N MET A 173 -8.47 4.53 2.31
CA MET A 173 -9.42 3.67 1.58
C MET A 173 -9.35 2.24 2.09
N THR A 174 -8.13 1.70 2.27
CA THR A 174 -7.93 0.35 2.81
C THR A 174 -8.48 0.22 4.23
N ARG A 175 -8.23 1.19 5.10
CA ARG A 175 -8.75 1.20 6.48
C ARG A 175 -10.29 1.20 6.47
N ASN A 176 -10.90 2.04 5.64
CA ASN A 176 -12.35 2.10 5.50
C ASN A 176 -12.91 0.76 4.99
N MET A 177 -12.24 0.12 4.03
CA MET A 177 -12.64 -1.19 3.51
C MET A 177 -12.58 -2.29 4.59
N LEU A 178 -11.56 -2.27 5.45
CA LEU A 178 -11.44 -3.20 6.58
C LEU A 178 -12.49 -2.94 7.67
N ILE A 179 -12.78 -1.67 7.97
CA ILE A 179 -13.86 -1.31 8.90
C ILE A 179 -15.21 -1.78 8.34
N ASP A 180 -15.45 -1.58 7.05
CA ASP A 180 -16.66 -2.04 6.37
C ASP A 180 -16.79 -3.57 6.44
N LEU A 181 -15.70 -4.31 6.29
CA LEU A 181 -15.69 -5.77 6.44
C LEU A 181 -16.20 -6.20 7.82
N VAL A 182 -15.70 -5.55 8.88
CA VAL A 182 -16.09 -5.87 10.26
C VAL A 182 -17.51 -5.40 10.58
N THR A 183 -17.87 -4.18 10.19
CA THR A 183 -19.13 -3.53 10.57
C THR A 183 -20.31 -4.05 9.75
N LYS A 184 -20.13 -4.26 8.45
CA LYS A 184 -21.19 -4.74 7.56
C LYS A 184 -21.27 -6.27 7.50
N GLN A 185 -20.28 -6.97 8.06
CA GLN A 185 -20.15 -8.44 8.03
C GLN A 185 -20.28 -9.03 6.61
N GLN A 186 -19.97 -8.23 5.58
CA GLN A 186 -20.14 -8.62 4.18
C GLN A 186 -19.12 -9.68 3.76
N CYS A 187 -17.96 -9.73 4.41
CA CYS A 187 -16.94 -10.72 4.14
C CYS A 187 -16.39 -11.28 5.45
N SER A 188 -16.41 -12.61 5.61
CA SER A 188 -15.83 -13.25 6.78
C SER A 188 -14.29 -13.24 6.70
N LEU A 189 -13.63 -13.01 7.84
CA LEU A 189 -12.15 -13.05 7.96
C LEU A 189 -11.54 -14.36 7.42
N LYS A 190 -12.30 -15.46 7.43
CA LYS A 190 -11.85 -16.76 6.89
C LYS A 190 -11.52 -16.72 5.39
N HIS A 191 -12.08 -15.78 4.64
CA HIS A 191 -11.83 -15.62 3.20
C HIS A 191 -10.63 -14.72 2.91
N LEU A 192 -10.11 -13.99 3.90
CA LEU A 192 -8.95 -13.12 3.70
C LEU A 192 -7.70 -13.91 3.29
N SER A 193 -7.53 -15.15 3.78
CA SER A 193 -6.42 -16.00 3.32
C SER A 193 -6.53 -16.34 1.83
N THR A 194 -7.74 -16.65 1.34
CA THR A 194 -7.98 -16.90 -0.09
C THR A 194 -7.84 -15.63 -0.93
N ILE A 195 -8.27 -14.48 -0.41
CA ILE A 195 -8.08 -13.17 -1.08
C ILE A 195 -6.58 -12.88 -1.23
N LEU A 196 -5.80 -13.05 -0.15
CA LEU A 196 -4.34 -12.87 -0.19
C LEU A 196 -3.67 -13.87 -1.15
N PHE A 197 -4.11 -15.13 -1.14
CA PHE A 197 -3.64 -16.13 -2.10
C PHE A 197 -3.84 -15.64 -3.54
N CYS A 198 -5.03 -15.17 -3.88
CA CYS A 198 -5.33 -14.62 -5.20
C CYS A 198 -4.50 -13.36 -5.52
N ALA A 199 -4.37 -12.44 -4.57
CA ALA A 199 -3.58 -11.21 -4.74
C ALA A 199 -2.10 -11.52 -5.00
N SER A 200 -1.55 -12.52 -4.33
CA SER A 200 -0.13 -12.87 -4.44
C SER A 200 0.23 -13.52 -5.77
N GLN A 201 -0.74 -14.09 -6.49
CA GLN A 201 -0.51 -14.93 -7.67
C GLN A 201 0.59 -15.99 -7.44
N ASN A 202 0.60 -16.59 -6.25
CA ASN A 202 1.56 -17.60 -5.81
C ASN A 202 3.03 -17.11 -5.81
N ARG A 203 3.24 -15.82 -5.53
CA ARG A 203 4.58 -15.19 -5.42
C ARG A 203 4.93 -14.91 -3.96
N ASP A 204 6.21 -15.14 -3.62
CA ASP A 204 6.79 -14.70 -2.36
C ASP A 204 7.14 -13.20 -2.43
N ASN A 205 6.38 -12.37 -1.70
CA ASN A 205 6.58 -10.93 -1.64
C ASN A 205 7.16 -10.46 -0.30
N ARG A 206 7.69 -11.38 0.53
CA ARG A 206 8.20 -11.06 1.87
C ARG A 206 9.34 -10.06 1.86
N LYS A 207 10.20 -10.07 0.84
CA LYS A 207 11.28 -9.08 0.69
C LYS A 207 10.73 -7.66 0.55
N CYS A 208 9.66 -7.48 -0.22
CA CYS A 208 8.98 -6.19 -0.35
C CYS A 208 8.37 -5.77 0.99
N CYS A 209 7.62 -6.65 1.64
CA CYS A 209 6.98 -6.32 2.91
C CYS A 209 7.98 -6.02 4.02
N ALA A 210 9.09 -6.76 4.09
CA ALA A 210 10.17 -6.49 5.04
C ALA A 210 10.85 -5.14 4.76
N SER A 211 11.02 -4.77 3.49
CA SER A 211 11.58 -3.45 3.13
C SER A 211 10.64 -2.27 3.41
N LEU A 212 9.36 -2.55 3.62
CA LEU A 212 8.32 -1.59 3.97
C LEU A 212 7.88 -1.76 5.44
N ASP A 213 8.79 -2.23 6.28
CA ASP A 213 8.68 -2.27 7.74
C ASP A 213 7.52 -3.13 8.30
N LEU A 214 7.02 -4.09 7.52
CA LEU A 214 5.94 -4.99 7.97
C LEU A 214 6.39 -5.99 9.07
N ASN A 215 7.69 -6.07 9.33
CA ASN A 215 8.30 -6.86 10.42
C ASN A 215 9.02 -5.99 11.45
N ALA A 216 8.78 -4.68 11.43
CA ALA A 216 9.55 -3.76 12.24
C ALA A 216 9.13 -3.80 13.72
N PRO A 217 10.07 -3.60 14.68
CA PRO A 217 9.83 -3.82 16.11
C PRO A 217 8.65 -3.03 16.69
N GLN A 218 8.36 -1.85 16.14
CA GLN A 218 7.25 -0.98 16.55
C GLN A 218 5.88 -1.62 16.37
N LEU A 219 5.74 -2.59 15.47
CA LEU A 219 4.49 -3.33 15.27
C LEU A 219 4.26 -4.38 16.37
N GLN A 220 5.29 -4.75 17.15
CA GLN A 220 5.22 -5.74 18.24
C GLN A 220 4.69 -7.13 17.81
N VAL A 221 4.84 -7.46 16.53
CA VAL A 221 4.38 -8.73 15.92
C VAL A 221 5.53 -9.58 15.37
N GLY A 222 6.77 -9.11 15.50
CA GLY A 222 7.95 -9.76 14.91
C GLY A 222 7.78 -9.94 13.39
N SER A 223 8.05 -11.15 12.88
CA SER A 223 7.87 -11.49 11.46
C SER A 223 6.46 -11.97 11.10
N ARG A 224 5.49 -11.96 12.03
CA ARG A 224 4.16 -12.55 11.83
C ARG A 224 3.44 -11.98 10.61
N CYS A 225 3.54 -10.68 10.33
CA CYS A 225 2.84 -10.08 9.21
C CYS A 225 3.43 -10.45 7.85
N LEU A 226 4.67 -10.94 7.77
CA LEU A 226 5.28 -11.36 6.52
C LEU A 226 4.55 -12.56 5.90
N ARG A 227 3.83 -13.37 6.68
CA ARG A 227 3.01 -14.48 6.16
C ARG A 227 1.87 -14.02 5.23
N LEU A 228 1.38 -12.78 5.40
CA LEU A 228 0.39 -12.20 4.48
C LEU A 228 1.00 -11.94 3.10
N CYS A 229 2.33 -11.81 3.02
CA CYS A 229 3.04 -11.48 1.78
C CYS A 229 3.50 -12.72 0.99
N ASP A 230 3.38 -13.91 1.59
CA ASP A 230 3.62 -15.21 0.96
C ASP A 230 2.60 -16.23 1.50
N PRO A 231 1.30 -16.06 1.19
CA PRO A 231 0.24 -16.91 1.72
C PRO A 231 0.38 -18.37 1.28
N SER A 232 0.93 -18.61 0.09
CA SER A 232 1.19 -19.96 -0.44
C SER A 232 2.38 -20.64 0.25
N GLY A 233 3.52 -19.95 0.37
CA GLY A 233 4.74 -20.52 0.95
C GLY A 233 4.72 -20.64 2.48
N THR A 234 3.86 -19.88 3.16
CA THR A 234 3.68 -19.98 4.63
C THR A 234 2.51 -20.86 5.06
N ALA A 235 1.85 -21.55 4.12
CA ALA A 235 0.65 -22.35 4.37
C ALA A 235 -0.36 -21.59 5.24
N MET A 236 -0.64 -20.35 4.87
CA MET A 236 -1.51 -19.48 5.65
C MET A 236 -2.96 -19.94 5.54
N GLU A 237 -3.37 -20.85 6.43
CA GLU A 237 -4.73 -21.41 6.41
C GLU A 237 -5.78 -20.34 6.75
N ARG A 238 -5.49 -19.52 7.76
CA ARG A 238 -6.46 -18.57 8.32
C ARG A 238 -5.82 -17.24 8.74
N VAL A 239 -6.61 -16.19 8.60
CA VAL A 239 -6.39 -14.90 9.23
C VAL A 239 -7.24 -14.85 10.50
N THR A 240 -6.61 -14.56 11.64
CA THR A 240 -7.23 -14.49 12.97
C THR A 240 -7.26 -13.06 13.49
N LYS A 241 -7.86 -12.85 14.66
CA LYS A 241 -7.93 -11.53 15.31
C LYS A 241 -6.56 -10.99 15.72
N ASP A 242 -5.60 -11.86 16.00
CA ASP A 242 -4.24 -11.45 16.34
C ASP A 242 -3.51 -10.79 15.15
N ASP A 243 -4.05 -10.95 13.94
CA ASP A 243 -3.48 -10.40 12.72
C ASP A 243 -4.00 -8.99 12.42
N VAL A 244 -4.81 -8.41 13.31
CA VAL A 244 -5.39 -7.07 13.13
C VAL A 244 -4.30 -6.02 12.88
N THR A 245 -3.16 -6.09 13.57
CA THR A 245 -2.02 -5.19 13.32
C THR A 245 -1.47 -5.35 11.90
N CYS A 246 -1.41 -6.58 11.39
CA CYS A 246 -0.99 -6.87 10.03
C CYS A 246 -2.02 -6.36 9.00
N LEU A 247 -3.30 -6.58 9.29
CA LEU A 247 -4.41 -6.12 8.46
C LEU A 247 -4.46 -4.59 8.38
N TYR A 248 -4.10 -3.86 9.45
CA TYR A 248 -4.03 -2.40 9.40
C TYR A 248 -3.03 -1.86 8.36
N ASN A 249 -2.07 -2.70 7.97
CA ASN A 249 -1.07 -2.43 6.93
C ASN A 249 -1.40 -3.14 5.61
N TRP A 250 -2.68 -3.43 5.35
CA TRP A 250 -3.13 -4.12 4.15
C TRP A 250 -2.74 -3.41 2.86
N ASN A 251 -2.64 -2.08 2.87
CA ASN A 251 -2.19 -1.30 1.72
C ASN A 251 -0.75 -1.65 1.31
N VAL A 252 0.13 -1.91 2.29
CA VAL A 252 1.51 -2.36 2.05
C VAL A 252 1.52 -3.77 1.47
N VAL A 253 0.69 -4.66 2.01
CA VAL A 253 0.55 -6.03 1.51
C VAL A 253 0.06 -6.03 0.05
N MET A 254 -0.97 -5.25 -0.26
CA MET A 254 -1.49 -5.11 -1.63
C MET A 254 -0.46 -4.47 -2.57
N TYR A 255 0.26 -3.44 -2.13
CA TYR A 255 1.34 -2.85 -2.91
C TYR A 255 2.40 -3.89 -3.27
N CYS A 256 2.84 -4.68 -2.30
CA CYS A 256 3.85 -5.72 -2.52
C CYS A 256 3.35 -6.87 -3.38
N HIS A 257 2.09 -7.28 -3.24
CA HIS A 257 1.50 -8.27 -4.14
C HIS A 257 1.40 -7.76 -5.58
N HIS A 258 0.98 -6.50 -5.77
CA HIS A 258 0.96 -5.87 -7.08
C HIS A 258 2.38 -5.78 -7.68
N ALA A 259 3.37 -5.44 -6.85
CA ALA A 259 4.78 -5.41 -7.23
C ALA A 259 5.31 -6.78 -7.68
N GLY A 260 4.78 -7.88 -7.14
CA GLY A 260 5.11 -9.25 -7.49
C GLY A 260 4.56 -9.71 -8.84
N ILE A 261 3.58 -8.98 -9.42
CA ILE A 261 2.96 -9.37 -10.68
C ILE A 261 3.96 -9.07 -11.81
N ARG A 262 4.32 -10.12 -12.55
CA ARG A 262 5.16 -10.04 -13.74
C ARG A 262 4.27 -10.28 -14.94
N GLU A 263 4.40 -9.45 -15.97
CA GLU A 263 3.75 -9.72 -17.26
C GLU A 263 4.26 -11.07 -17.78
N MET A 264 3.33 -11.94 -18.19
CA MET A 264 3.63 -13.21 -18.87
C MET A 264 3.89 -12.95 -20.34
#